data_AF-A0A969F8H2-F1
#
_entry.id   AF-A0A969F8H2-F1
#
_cell.length_a   1.000
_cell.length_b   1.000
_cell.length_c   1.000
_cell.angle_alpha   90.00
_cell.angle_beta   90.00
_cell.angle_gamma   90.00
#
_symmetry.space_group_name_H-M   'P 1'
#
loop_
_entity.id
_entity.type
_entity.pdbx_description
1 polymer ?
#
loop_
_entity_poly.entity_id
_entity_poly.type
_entity_poly.pdbx_seq_one_letter_code
_entity_poly.pdbx_strand_id
1 'polypeptide(L)'
;MRSRHRHGQDPDPSVTTSSTPFYVLDRSGHKVDDLLHWADCNGLYTGDNLLLGVGHDDPGITPPDKVRFDMCLTVPEPFLPDGEIGYQELPGGHYATASYIGPFGPPIGARICGLFSGNWCR
;
A
#
# COMPACT_ATOMS: atom_id res chain seq x y z
N MET A 1 21.18 27.53 -39.76
CA MET A 1 22.14 26.91 -38.81
C MET A 1 22.37 27.95 -37.70
N ARG A 2 21.98 27.80 -36.44
CA ARG A 2 21.79 26.63 -35.58
C ARG A 2 20.53 26.76 -34.71
N SER A 3 19.81 25.66 -34.59
CA SER A 3 18.74 25.38 -33.65
C SER A 3 19.26 25.51 -32.21
N ARG A 4 18.56 26.26 -31.35
CA ARG A 4 18.75 26.14 -29.89
C ARG A 4 17.90 24.96 -29.44
N HIS A 5 18.60 23.89 -29.06
CA HIS A 5 18.05 22.72 -28.41
C HIS A 5 17.20 23.16 -27.20
N ARG A 6 15.88 22.90 -27.27
CA ARG A 6 15.08 22.73 -26.05
C ARG A 6 15.68 21.53 -25.33
N HIS A 7 16.32 21.77 -24.18
CA HIS A 7 16.48 20.70 -23.19
C HIS A 7 15.09 20.19 -22.89
N GLY A 8 14.89 18.88 -23.07
CA GLY A 8 13.65 18.22 -22.73
C GLY A 8 13.29 18.53 -21.28
N GLN A 9 12.03 18.87 -21.05
CA GLN A 9 11.45 18.71 -19.73
C GLN A 9 11.70 17.25 -19.32
N ASP A 10 12.35 17.05 -18.18
CA ASP A 10 12.27 15.79 -17.47
C ASP A 10 10.79 15.43 -17.31
N PRO A 11 10.40 14.16 -17.49
CA PRO A 11 9.02 13.75 -17.28
C PRO A 11 8.63 14.08 -15.82
N ASP A 12 7.56 14.87 -15.69
CA ASP A 12 6.81 15.08 -14.45
C ASP A 12 6.64 13.74 -13.72
N PRO A 13 7.03 13.60 -12.42
CA PRO A 13 6.91 12.34 -11.70
C PRO A 13 5.49 11.81 -11.87
N SER A 14 5.39 10.67 -12.56
CA SER A 14 4.14 10.08 -12.99
C SER A 14 3.13 10.07 -11.87
N VAL A 15 2.11 10.91 -12.01
CA VAL A 15 0.86 10.78 -11.29
C VAL A 15 0.27 9.43 -11.69
N THR A 16 0.47 8.42 -10.85
CA THR A 16 -0.26 7.17 -11.00
C THR A 16 -1.63 7.37 -10.39
N THR A 17 -2.64 7.53 -11.25
CA THR A 17 -4.04 7.36 -10.84
C THR A 17 -4.35 5.87 -10.92
N SER A 18 -4.43 5.21 -9.77
CA SER A 18 -4.96 3.85 -9.65
C SER A 18 -6.19 3.94 -8.75
N SER A 19 -7.36 3.62 -9.30
CA SER A 19 -8.60 3.40 -8.55
C SER A 19 -8.80 1.90 -8.34
N THR A 20 -7.74 1.17 -7.97
CA THR A 20 -7.83 -0.28 -7.83
C THR A 20 -8.46 -0.60 -6.47
N PRO A 21 -9.67 -1.17 -6.42
CA PRO A 21 -10.25 -1.60 -5.15
C PRO A 21 -9.39 -2.74 -4.58
N PHE A 22 -9.18 -2.73 -3.27
CA PHE A 22 -8.49 -3.82 -2.58
C PHE A 22 -8.98 -4.01 -1.17
N TYR A 23 -8.87 -5.23 -0.68
CA TYR A 23 -9.58 -5.72 0.49
C TYR A 23 -8.64 -5.74 1.65
N VAL A 24 -9.21 -5.58 2.84
CA VAL A 24 -8.48 -5.36 4.07
C VAL A 24 -8.87 -6.47 5.02
N LEU A 25 -7.92 -7.34 5.38
CA LEU A 25 -8.07 -8.16 6.57
C LEU A 25 -7.61 -7.29 7.74
N ASP A 26 -8.56 -6.50 8.27
CA ASP A 26 -8.40 -5.66 9.45
C ASP A 26 -8.71 -6.52 10.68
N ARG A 27 -7.64 -6.97 11.33
CA ARG A 27 -7.27 -6.54 12.70
C ARG A 27 -6.71 -7.69 13.54
N SER A 28 -5.59 -7.37 14.20
CA SER A 28 -4.99 -8.10 15.33
C SER A 28 -4.30 -9.45 15.03
N GLY A 29 -3.07 -9.38 14.53
CA GLY A 29 -2.09 -10.45 14.76
C GLY A 29 -2.15 -11.67 13.84
N HIS A 30 -3.02 -11.66 12.84
CA HIS A 30 -3.10 -12.71 11.82
C HIS A 30 -1.99 -12.57 10.78
N LYS A 31 -1.45 -13.71 10.36
CA LYS A 31 -0.31 -13.78 9.44
C LYS A 31 -0.81 -13.61 8.00
N VAL A 32 0.08 -13.20 7.09
CA VAL A 32 -0.24 -13.14 5.66
C VAL A 32 -0.82 -14.46 5.14
N ASP A 33 -0.39 -15.58 5.73
CA ASP A 33 -0.85 -16.93 5.42
C ASP A 33 -2.36 -17.12 5.68
N ASP A 34 -2.89 -16.53 6.76
CA ASP A 34 -4.31 -16.64 7.12
C ASP A 34 -5.18 -15.90 6.11
N LEU A 35 -4.74 -14.70 5.69
CA LEU A 35 -5.40 -13.91 4.64
C LEU A 35 -5.42 -14.66 3.30
N LEU A 36 -4.28 -15.21 2.90
CA LEU A 36 -4.17 -15.96 1.65
C LEU A 36 -5.01 -17.22 1.68
N HIS A 37 -5.02 -17.95 2.80
CA HIS A 37 -5.84 -19.13 2.98
C HIS A 37 -7.33 -18.80 2.93
N TRP A 38 -7.77 -17.73 3.58
CA TRP A 38 -9.16 -17.27 3.50
C TRP A 38 -9.54 -16.91 2.06
N ALA A 39 -8.69 -16.17 1.35
CA ALA A 39 -8.94 -15.78 -0.03
C ALA A 39 -9.06 -17.00 -0.96
N ASP A 40 -8.20 -18.01 -0.78
CA ASP A 40 -8.25 -19.27 -1.53
C ASP A 40 -9.56 -20.04 -1.25
N CYS A 41 -9.93 -20.20 0.03
CA CYS A 41 -11.18 -20.87 0.43
C CYS A 41 -12.44 -20.19 -0.14
N ASN A 42 -12.37 -18.88 -0.43
CA ASN A 42 -13.47 -18.11 -0.99
C ASN A 42 -13.36 -17.90 -2.51
N GLY A 43 -12.37 -18.51 -3.18
CA GLY A 43 -12.19 -18.40 -4.63
C GLY A 43 -11.76 -17.00 -5.10
N LEU A 44 -11.17 -16.20 -4.21
CA LEU A 44 -10.72 -14.83 -4.46
C LEU A 44 -9.21 -14.73 -4.73
N TYR A 45 -8.46 -15.80 -4.44
CA TYR A 45 -7.03 -15.87 -4.74
C TYR A 45 -6.80 -16.32 -6.19
N THR A 46 -6.30 -15.40 -7.01
CA THR A 46 -6.01 -15.59 -8.43
C THR A 46 -4.51 -15.75 -8.72
N GLY A 47 -3.67 -15.47 -7.72
CA GLY A 47 -2.21 -15.58 -7.80
C GLY A 47 -1.50 -14.34 -8.37
N ASP A 48 -2.26 -13.41 -8.95
CA ASP A 48 -1.81 -12.09 -9.38
C ASP A 48 -2.33 -10.94 -8.48
N ASN A 49 -3.03 -11.29 -7.40
CA ASN A 49 -3.46 -10.33 -6.39
C ASN A 49 -2.25 -9.57 -5.80
N LEU A 50 -2.39 -8.26 -5.59
CA LEU A 50 -1.41 -7.48 -4.85
C LEU A 50 -1.62 -7.67 -3.35
N LEU A 51 -0.55 -8.03 -2.65
CA LEU A 51 -0.47 -7.95 -1.20
C LEU A 51 -0.05 -6.55 -0.79
N LEU A 52 -0.81 -5.95 0.13
CA LEU A 52 -0.63 -4.58 0.58
C LEU A 52 -0.58 -4.54 2.11
N GLY A 53 0.19 -3.60 2.63
CA GLY A 53 0.28 -3.31 4.06
C GLY A 53 -0.14 -1.87 4.32
N VAL A 54 -1.17 -1.67 5.14
CA VAL A 54 -1.71 -0.33 5.43
C VAL A 54 -1.47 0.01 6.90
N GLY A 55 -0.55 0.93 7.16
CA GLY A 55 -0.36 1.50 8.49
C GLY A 55 -1.29 2.69 8.71
N HIS A 56 -2.11 2.67 9.76
CA HIS A 56 -3.04 3.76 10.08
C HIS A 56 -2.48 4.77 11.08
N ASP A 57 -1.40 4.42 11.76
CA ASP A 57 -0.79 5.23 12.80
C ASP A 57 0.71 5.39 12.55
N ASP A 58 1.26 6.52 12.99
CA ASP A 58 2.70 6.77 12.94
C ASP A 58 3.41 6.02 14.07
N PRO A 59 4.26 5.03 13.77
CA PRO A 59 4.97 4.25 14.79
C PRO A 59 6.04 5.07 15.54
N GLY A 60 6.42 6.25 15.04
CA GLY A 60 7.35 7.16 15.71
C GLY A 60 6.75 7.86 16.93
N ILE A 61 5.42 7.96 17.02
CA ILE A 61 4.72 8.66 18.11
C ILE A 61 3.61 7.83 18.77
N THR A 62 3.10 6.80 18.11
CA THR A 62 2.02 5.95 18.62
C THR A 62 2.61 4.85 19.51
N PRO A 63 2.08 4.61 20.72
CA PRO A 63 2.53 3.51 21.58
C PRO A 63 2.49 2.16 20.82
N PRO A 64 3.51 1.30 20.96
CA PRO A 64 3.63 0.08 20.15
C PRO A 64 2.42 -0.86 20.20
N ASP A 65 1.72 -0.92 21.34
CA ASP A 65 0.52 -1.72 21.58
C ASP A 65 -0.76 -1.11 20.95
N LYS A 66 -0.67 0.10 20.40
CA LYS A 66 -1.78 0.84 19.80
C LYS A 66 -1.61 1.14 18.32
N VAL A 67 -0.44 0.82 17.74
CA VAL A 67 -0.21 0.97 16.30
C VAL A 67 -1.14 0.02 15.56
N ARG A 68 -2.05 0.58 14.74
CA ARG A 68 -2.96 -0.20 13.90
C ARG A 68 -2.34 -0.41 12.52
N PHE A 69 -2.50 -1.62 12.02
CA PHE A 69 -1.96 -2.04 10.74
C PHE A 69 -2.84 -3.14 10.15
N ASP A 70 -3.09 -3.05 8.85
CA ASP A 70 -3.88 -4.03 8.11
C ASP A 70 -3.04 -4.76 7.07
N MET A 71 -3.25 -6.08 6.97
CA MET A 71 -2.77 -6.90 5.86
C MET A 71 -3.87 -7.00 4.83
N CYS A 72 -3.54 -6.71 3.58
CA CYS A 72 -4.52 -6.46 2.54
C CYS A 72 -4.21 -7.28 1.29
N LEU A 73 -5.24 -7.66 0.54
CA LEU A 73 -5.15 -8.39 -0.73
C LEU A 73 -6.11 -7.73 -1.72
N THR A 74 -5.68 -7.39 -2.94
CA THR A 74 -6.62 -6.96 -3.99
C THR A 74 -7.49 -8.12 -4.45
N VAL A 75 -8.79 -7.91 -4.70
CA VAL A 75 -9.69 -8.90 -5.32
C VAL A 75 -10.60 -8.20 -6.36
N PRO A 76 -11.26 -8.92 -7.27
CA PRO A 76 -11.89 -8.29 -8.44
C PRO A 76 -13.23 -7.60 -8.14
N GLU A 77 -13.99 -8.04 -7.13
CA GLU A 77 -15.37 -7.59 -6.88
C GLU A 77 -15.71 -7.46 -5.39
N PRO A 78 -16.53 -6.48 -4.96
CA PRO A 78 -16.91 -6.28 -3.55
C PRO A 78 -17.59 -7.50 -2.92
N PHE A 79 -17.42 -7.67 -1.60
CA PHE A 79 -18.08 -8.70 -0.81
C PHE A 79 -18.66 -8.15 0.50
N LEU A 80 -19.51 -8.94 1.15
CA LEU A 80 -20.03 -8.61 2.48
C LEU A 80 -19.01 -9.00 3.55
N PRO A 81 -18.56 -8.06 4.41
CA PRO A 81 -17.62 -8.36 5.50
C PRO A 81 -18.08 -9.56 6.34
N ASP A 82 -17.11 -10.39 6.75
CA ASP A 82 -17.36 -11.61 7.53
C ASP A 82 -16.30 -11.77 8.62
N GLY A 83 -16.76 -11.77 9.88
CA GLY A 83 -15.87 -11.83 11.05
C GLY A 83 -14.83 -10.71 11.05
N GLU A 84 -13.56 -11.11 11.09
CA GLU A 84 -12.38 -10.22 11.07
C GLU A 84 -11.96 -9.81 9.64
N ILE A 85 -12.71 -10.23 8.62
CA ILE A 85 -12.44 -9.88 7.22
C ILE A 85 -13.28 -8.68 6.82
N GLY A 86 -12.61 -7.56 6.59
CA GLY A 86 -13.20 -6.32 6.15
C GLY A 86 -13.13 -6.11 4.63
N TYR A 87 -13.82 -5.06 4.21
CA TYR A 87 -13.73 -4.51 2.86
C TYR A 87 -13.40 -3.02 2.98
N GLN A 88 -12.47 -2.54 2.17
CA GLN A 88 -12.21 -1.12 1.99
C GLN A 88 -12.01 -0.83 0.51
N GLU A 89 -12.18 0.43 0.12
CA GLU A 89 -11.75 0.92 -1.18
C GLU A 89 -10.67 1.98 -0.95
N LEU A 90 -9.53 1.87 -1.63
CA LEU A 90 -8.63 3.01 -1.69
C LEU A 90 -9.10 3.97 -2.78
N PRO A 91 -9.35 5.24 -2.43
CA PRO A 91 -9.77 6.21 -3.41
C PRO A 91 -8.67 6.40 -4.44
N GLY A 92 -9.07 6.50 -5.71
CA GLY A 92 -8.15 6.96 -6.75
C GLY A 92 -7.62 8.35 -6.42
N GLY A 93 -6.36 8.61 -6.76
CA GLY A 93 -5.73 9.89 -6.48
C GLY A 93 -4.22 9.86 -6.66
N HIS A 94 -3.58 10.94 -6.25
CA HIS A 94 -2.13 11.03 -6.23
C HIS A 94 -1.58 10.37 -4.98
N TYR A 95 -0.72 9.38 -5.15
CA TYR A 95 0.01 8.75 -4.06
C TYR A 95 1.51 9.03 -4.22
N ALA A 96 2.16 9.39 -3.11
CA ALA A 96 3.61 9.37 -3.05
C ALA A 96 4.05 7.90 -3.07
N THR A 97 4.94 7.55 -4.00
CA THR A 97 5.43 6.18 -4.16
C THR A 97 6.95 6.15 -4.13
N ALA A 98 7.50 5.07 -3.56
CA ALA A 98 8.90 4.74 -3.71
C ALA A 98 9.08 3.23 -3.67
N SER A 99 10.01 2.73 -4.48
CA SER A 99 10.38 1.33 -4.49
C SER A 99 11.55 1.09 -3.56
N TYR A 100 11.45 0.04 -2.75
CA TYR A 100 12.54 -0.44 -1.92
C TYR A 100 12.94 -1.85 -2.35
N ILE A 101 14.22 -2.05 -2.63
CA ILE A 101 14.81 -3.37 -2.90
C ILE A 101 15.93 -3.56 -1.89
N GLY A 102 15.75 -4.49 -0.96
CA GLY A 102 16.69 -4.73 0.13
C GLY A 102 16.12 -5.67 1.19
N PRO A 103 16.86 -5.89 2.29
CA PRO A 103 16.44 -6.80 3.35
C PRO A 103 15.18 -6.32 4.07
N PHE A 104 14.35 -7.27 4.47
CA PHE A 104 13.23 -7.02 5.38
C PHE A 104 13.74 -6.59 6.77
N GLY A 105 13.01 -5.69 7.44
CA GLY A 105 13.32 -5.24 8.82
C GLY A 105 13.48 -3.73 8.98
N PRO A 106 14.31 -3.25 9.93
CA PRO A 106 14.49 -1.83 10.20
C PRO A 106 14.79 -0.96 8.95
N PRO A 107 15.56 -1.43 7.94
CA PRO A 107 15.84 -0.64 6.74
C PRO A 107 14.62 -0.28 5.89
N ILE A 108 13.65 -1.17 5.73
CA ILE A 108 12.42 -0.86 4.97
C ILE A 108 11.52 0.11 5.76
N GLY A 109 11.41 -0.06 7.08
CA GLY A 109 10.67 0.85 7.95
C GLY A 109 11.23 2.29 7.90
N ALA A 110 12.55 2.44 8.00
CA ALA A 110 13.20 3.74 7.89
C ALA A 110 12.98 4.41 6.51
N ARG A 111 12.89 3.63 5.43
CA ARG A 111 12.55 4.18 4.10
C ARG A 111 11.13 4.67 4.00
N ILE A 112 10.17 3.92 4.55
CA ILE A 112 8.76 4.33 4.60
C ILE A 112 8.61 5.62 5.42
N CYS A 113 9.17 5.69 6.65
CA CYS A 113 9.17 6.91 7.46
C CYS A 113 9.81 8.12 6.76
N GLY A 114 10.88 7.87 5.97
CA GLY A 114 11.57 8.90 5.21
C GLY A 114 10.71 9.58 4.13
N LEU A 115 9.72 8.88 3.56
CA LEU A 115 8.77 9.48 2.60
C LEU A 115 7.90 10.54 3.26
N PHE A 116 7.42 10.26 4.47
CA PHE A 116 6.57 11.18 5.24
C PHE A 116 7.32 12.40 5.79
N SER A 117 8.66 12.31 5.88
CA SER A 117 9.52 13.40 6.36
C SER A 117 9.96 14.37 5.24
N GLY A 118 9.66 14.06 3.97
CA GLY A 118 9.91 14.96 2.84
C GLY A 118 8.84 16.03 2.71
N ASN A 119 9.15 17.16 2.06
CA ASN A 119 8.23 18.27 1.75
C ASN A 119 7.07 17.90 0.77
N TRP A 120 6.63 16.63 0.74
CA TRP A 120 5.58 16.15 -0.15
C TRP A 120 4.16 16.54 0.28
N CYS A 121 3.94 16.78 1.58
CA CYS A 121 2.65 17.22 2.12
C CYS A 121 2.54 18.74 2.31
N ARG A 122 3.13 19.55 1.41
CA ARG A 122 3.01 21.02 1.43
C ARG A 122 2.20 21.55 0.26
#